data_AF-A0A950Y2N1-F1
#
_entry.id   AF-A0A950Y2N1-F1
#
_cell.length_a   1.000
_cell.length_b   1.000
_cell.length_c   1.000
_cell.angle_alpha   90.00
_cell.angle_beta   90.00
_cell.angle_gamma   90.00
#
_symmetry.space_group_name_H-M   'P 1'
#
loop_
_entity.id
_entity.type
_entity.pdbx_description
1 polymer ?
#
loop_
_entity_poly.entity_id
_entity_poly.type
_entity_poly.pdbx_seq_one_letter_code
_entity_poly.pdbx_strand_id
1 'polypeptide(L)' 'MKIHEYQAKAILAKYDVPVPRGEVAYTVEEAEAAAKNIGGSVVVKAQIHAGGRG' A
#
# COMPACT_ATOMS: atom_id res chain seq x y z
N MET A 1 -2.07 16.03 12.17
CA MET A 1 -1.43 15.59 10.91
C MET A 1 -1.95 14.21 10.55
N LYS A 2 -2.32 13.96 9.29
CA LYS A 2 -2.76 12.63 8.81
C LYS A 2 -1.65 12.01 7.95
N ILE A 3 -1.59 10.68 7.89
CA ILE A 3 -0.68 9.91 7.04
C ILE A 3 -1.47 8.94 6.16
N HIS A 4 -0.90 8.55 5.02
CA HIS A 4 -1.50 7.58 4.11
C HIS A 4 -1.42 6.15 4.66
N GLU A 5 -2.24 5.23 4.09
CA GLU A 5 -2.26 3.82 4.49
C GLU A 5 -0.86 3.18 4.36
N TYR A 6 -0.14 3.45 3.27
CA TYR A 6 1.20 2.88 3.07
C TYR A 6 2.23 3.37 4.10
N GLN A 7 2.14 4.65 4.52
CA GLN A 7 3.03 5.22 5.54
C GLN A 7 2.76 4.61 6.91
N ALA A 8 1.48 4.46 7.28
CA ALA A 8 1.09 3.80 8.52
C ALA A 8 1.58 2.35 8.56
N LYS A 9 1.41 1.59 7.47
CA LYS A 9 1.93 0.22 7.36
C LYS A 9 3.45 0.16 7.50
N ALA A 10 4.19 1.08 6.86
CA ALA A 10 5.64 1.12 6.97
C ALA A 10 6.12 1.43 8.40
N ILE A 11 5.39 2.28 9.14
CA ILE A 11 5.69 2.53 10.56
C ILE A 11 5.40 1.29 11.39
N LEU A 12 4.22 0.68 11.24
CA LEU A 12 3.83 -0.52 12.00
C LEU A 12 4.79 -1.69 11.77
N ALA A 13 5.21 -1.93 10.52
CA ALA A 13 6.17 -2.97 10.18
C ALA A 13 7.54 -2.77 10.85
N LYS A 14 7.99 -1.51 11.07
CA LYS A 14 9.24 -1.23 11.81
C LYS A 14 9.19 -1.64 13.28
N TYR A 15 8.00 -1.83 13.82
CA TYR A 15 7.76 -2.30 15.19
C TYR A 15 7.22 -3.73 15.22
N ASP A 16 7.53 -4.53 14.19
CA ASP A 16 7.18 -5.96 14.07
C ASP A 16 5.67 -6.26 14.12
N VAL A 17 4.82 -5.26 13.89
CA VAL A 17 3.38 -5.47 13.75
C VAL A 17 3.10 -6.07 12.37
N PRO A 18 2.42 -7.24 12.27
CA PRO A 18 2.10 -7.86 10.99
C PRO A 18 1.22 -6.94 10.14
N VAL A 19 1.66 -6.67 8.91
CA VAL A 19 0.90 -5.88 7.92
C VAL A 19 0.87 -6.60 6.57
N PRO A 20 -0.19 -6.41 5.75
CA PRO A 20 -0.21 -6.98 4.41
C PRO A 20 0.96 -6.43 3.56
N ARG A 21 1.60 -7.30 2.78
CA ARG A 21 2.62 -6.91 1.79
C ARG A 21 2.01 -5.93 0.78
N GLY A 22 2.75 -4.89 0.44
CA GLY A 22 2.31 -3.88 -0.51
C GLY A 22 3.41 -2.88 -0.82
N GLU A 23 3.29 -2.23 -1.97
CA GLU A 23 4.21 -1.22 -2.47
C GLU A 23 3.40 0.01 -2.90
N VAL A 24 3.99 1.20 -2.73
CA VAL A 24 3.40 2.44 -3.24
C VAL A 24 3.79 2.61 -4.70
N ALA A 25 2.83 3.00 -5.54
CA ALA A 25 3.06 3.30 -6.95
C ALA A 25 2.53 4.69 -7.27
N TYR A 26 3.31 5.45 -8.04
CA TYR A 26 2.98 6.78 -8.55
C TYR A 26 2.66 6.76 -10.05
N THR A 27 3.05 5.69 -10.75
CA THR A 27 2.71 5.45 -12.16
C THR A 27 2.01 4.11 -12.36
N VAL A 28 1.44 3.90 -13.55
CA VAL A 28 0.81 2.62 -13.91
C VAL A 28 1.85 1.52 -14.00
N GLU A 29 3.01 1.80 -14.57
CA GLU A 29 4.11 0.85 -14.74
C GLU A 29 4.65 0.37 -13.38
N GLU A 30 4.77 1.27 -12.41
CA GLU A 30 5.13 0.93 -11.04
C GLU A 30 4.07 0.03 -10.38
N ALA A 31 2.78 0.30 -10.61
CA ALA A 31 1.69 -0.53 -10.08
C ALA A 31 1.69 -1.94 -10.69
N GLU A 32 1.97 -2.06 -11.99
CA GLU A 32 2.13 -3.35 -12.67
C GLU A 32 3.34 -4.14 -12.14
N ALA A 33 4.47 -3.47 -11.96
CA ALA A 33 5.68 -4.09 -11.41
C ALA A 33 5.45 -4.57 -9.96
N ALA A 34 4.83 -3.74 -9.12
CA ALA A 34 4.46 -4.10 -7.76
C ALA A 34 3.51 -5.31 -7.72
N ALA A 35 2.50 -5.35 -8.60
CA ALA A 35 1.57 -6.48 -8.67
C ALA A 35 2.30 -7.80 -9.02
N LYS A 36 3.23 -7.75 -9.98
CA LYS A 36 4.07 -8.90 -10.36
C LYS A 36 4.99 -9.35 -9.22
N ASN A 37 5.58 -8.41 -8.48
CA ASN A 37 6.49 -8.68 -7.36
C ASN A 37 5.77 -9.30 -6.15
N ILE A 38 4.56 -8.82 -5.84
CA ILE A 38 3.75 -9.34 -4.73
C ILE A 38 3.27 -10.75 -5.06
N GLY A 39 2.83 -10.97 -6.30
CA GLY A 39 2.31 -12.25 -6.78
C GLY A 39 0.91 -12.59 -6.22
N GLY A 40 0.23 -13.52 -6.89
CA GLY A 40 -1.13 -13.93 -6.52
C GLY A 40 -2.18 -12.84 -6.79
N SER A 41 -3.27 -12.86 -6.02
CA SER A 41 -4.33 -11.85 -6.12
C SER A 41 -3.93 -10.57 -5.37
N VAL A 42 -4.08 -9.43 -6.04
CA VAL A 42 -3.69 -8.11 -5.51
C VAL A 42 -4.89 -7.16 -5.45
N VAL A 43 -4.78 -6.15 -4.59
CA VAL A 43 -5.78 -5.07 -4.46
C VAL A 43 -5.09 -3.73 -4.68
N VAL A 44 -5.58 -2.94 -5.63
CA VAL A 44 -5.13 -1.57 -5.88
C VAL A 44 -5.97 -0.62 -5.02
N LYS A 45 -5.32 0.30 -4.29
CA LYS A 45 -6.01 1.23 -3.37
C LYS A 45 -5.54 2.66 -3.55
N ALA A 46 -6.47 3.57 -3.79
CA ALA A 46 -6.21 5.00 -3.78
C ALA A 46 -5.63 5.45 -2.41
N GLN A 47 -4.54 6.21 -2.46
CA GLN A 47 -3.88 6.77 -1.28
C GLN A 47 -4.38 8.19 -1.00
N ILE A 48 -5.46 8.31 -0.23
CA ILE A 48 -6.06 9.59 0.19
C ILE A 48 -6.26 9.65 1.70
N HIS A 49 -6.33 10.85 2.29
CA HIS A 49 -6.61 11.05 3.73
C HIS A 49 -8.10 11.09 4.05
N ALA A 50 -8.87 10.19 3.43
CA ALA A 50 -10.30 10.01 3.61
C ALA A 50 -10.67 8.51 3.64
N GLY A 51 -11.74 8.19 4.37
CA GLY A 51 -12.40 6.87 4.31
C GLY A 51 -13.29 6.73 3.08
N GLY A 52 -14.00 5.59 2.95
CA GLY A 52 -14.99 5.40 1.88
C GLY A 52 -14.40 5.29 0.47
N ARG A 53 -13.26 4.61 0.34
CA ARG A 53 -12.54 4.42 -0.95
C ARG A 53 -13.10 3.27 -1.80
N GLY A 54 -14.11 2.58 -1.30
CA GLY A 54 -14.73 1.42 -1.96
C GLY A 54 -15.56 1.81 -3.15
#